data_AF-A0A6A6UGD9-F1
#
_entry.id   AF-A0A6A6UGD9-F1
#
_cell.length_a   1.000
_cell.length_b   1.000
_cell.length_c   1.000
_cell.angle_alpha   90.00
_cell.angle_beta   90.00
_cell.angle_gamma   90.00
#
_symmetry.space_group_name_H-M   'P 1'
#
loop_
_entity.id
_entity.type
_entity.pdbx_description
1 polymer ?
#
loop_
_entity_poly.entity_id
_entity_poly.type
_entity_poly.pdbx_seq_one_letter_code
_entity_poly.pdbx_strand_id
1 'polypeptide(L)'
;MVLQAKGEFTDKTGTRLGLDKKIYVHHIIIADAGRGMTMAPLMPLTSQCPAGASGTSHSGGMGGMGHMKSLNKRFPQGFNGATGNPAPSLMLAKGNEGDTTVFSSVNDTVKSGYWIGKDDPLLLMTEVVNYQNEPQEVYFTVDMDYLSFPSGPPKEYLDVRWGMLQVACSTTGLALRPPKDKPITFETPIYRAGADGYIVGAYPHLHDGALDMKIMVNGKAACSSDAIYGGDGGTTVDGQKWQTITGYSPCLGGIQVHKNDNISMIANYDLTKHRL
;
A
#
# COMPACT_ATOMS: atom_id res chain seq x y z
N MET A 1 -4.76 -2.54 -18.77
CA MET A 1 -4.98 -3.14 -17.45
C MET A 1 -3.66 -3.67 -16.94
N VAL A 2 -3.14 -3.09 -15.87
CA VAL A 2 -1.88 -3.46 -15.25
C VAL A 2 -2.11 -4.71 -14.38
N LEU A 3 -1.29 -5.74 -14.59
CA LEU A 3 -1.33 -7.00 -13.85
C LEU A 3 -0.41 -6.94 -12.64
N GLN A 4 0.73 -6.28 -12.80
CA GLN A 4 1.65 -5.98 -11.72
C GLN A 4 2.46 -4.74 -12.07
N ALA A 5 2.92 -4.02 -11.04
CA ALA A 5 3.77 -2.85 -11.19
C ALA A 5 4.81 -2.79 -10.06
N LYS A 6 6.00 -2.33 -10.40
CA LYS A 6 7.12 -2.12 -9.48
C LYS A 6 7.68 -0.72 -9.71
N GLY A 7 7.54 0.15 -8.71
CA GLY A 7 8.17 1.48 -8.71
C GLY A 7 9.44 1.47 -7.86
N GLU A 8 10.54 1.99 -8.39
CA GLU A 8 11.84 2.07 -7.71
C GLU A 8 12.61 3.35 -8.08
N PHE A 9 13.60 3.68 -7.24
CA PHE A 9 14.65 4.61 -7.62
C PHE A 9 15.89 3.83 -8.03
N THR A 10 16.46 4.18 -9.18
CA THR A 10 17.62 3.52 -9.77
C THR A 10 18.71 4.52 -10.12
N ASP A 11 19.91 4.01 -10.38
CA ASP A 11 20.92 4.76 -11.10
C ASP A 11 20.62 4.78 -12.62
N LYS A 12 21.50 5.43 -13.38
CA LYS A 12 21.40 5.53 -14.85
C LYS A 12 21.47 4.18 -15.59
N THR A 13 21.89 3.10 -14.91
CA THR A 13 21.97 1.75 -15.48
C THR A 13 20.73 0.91 -15.18
N GLY A 14 19.78 1.46 -14.41
CA GLY A 14 18.62 0.72 -13.93
C GLY A 14 18.90 -0.09 -12.66
N THR A 15 20.06 0.07 -12.03
CA THR A 15 20.36 -0.61 -10.76
C THR A 15 19.65 0.10 -9.62
N ARG A 16 18.87 -0.64 -8.84
CA ARG A 16 18.15 -0.11 -7.67
C ARG A 16 19.10 0.61 -6.71
N LEU A 17 18.69 1.79 -6.26
CA LEU A 17 19.36 2.56 -5.22
C LEU A 17 18.67 2.32 -3.88
N GLY A 18 19.42 1.79 -2.91
CA GLY A 18 18.97 1.58 -1.54
C GLY A 18 19.91 2.22 -0.52
N LEU A 19 19.78 1.79 0.74
CA LEU A 19 20.57 2.30 1.86
C LEU A 19 22.07 2.00 1.71
N ASP A 20 22.43 0.92 1.00
CA ASP A 20 23.81 0.61 0.62
C ASP A 20 24.44 1.74 -0.23
N LYS A 21 23.62 2.44 -1.04
CA LYS A 21 24.01 3.63 -1.82
C LYS A 21 23.70 4.95 -1.12
N LYS A 22 23.29 4.89 0.15
CA LYS A 22 22.91 6.06 0.98
C LYS A 22 21.69 6.81 0.45
N ILE A 23 20.83 6.11 -0.30
CA ILE A 23 19.52 6.60 -0.70
C ILE A 23 18.46 5.87 0.12
N TYR A 24 17.53 6.62 0.70
CA TYR A 24 16.37 6.05 1.39
C TYR A 24 15.09 6.56 0.77
N VAL A 25 14.17 5.64 0.54
CA VAL A 25 12.86 5.95 -0.03
C VAL A 25 11.83 5.77 1.05
N HIS A 26 11.24 6.86 1.53
CA HIS A 26 10.21 6.79 2.56
C HIS A 26 8.85 6.46 1.95
N HIS A 27 8.50 7.10 0.83
CA HIS A 27 7.27 6.81 0.09
C HIS A 27 7.50 6.93 -1.43
N ILE A 28 6.92 6.00 -2.19
CA ILE A 28 6.59 6.09 -3.61
C ILE A 28 5.09 5.89 -3.70
N ILE A 29 4.38 6.91 -4.14
CA ILE A 29 2.94 6.87 -4.35
C ILE A 29 2.65 7.25 -5.80
N ILE A 30 2.07 6.31 -6.55
CA ILE A 30 1.48 6.59 -7.86
C ILE A 30 -0.03 6.47 -7.74
N ALA A 31 -0.73 7.53 -8.12
CA ALA A 31 -2.18 7.54 -8.18
C ALA A 31 -2.68 7.92 -9.58
N ASP A 32 -3.79 7.32 -9.97
CA ASP A 32 -4.53 7.62 -11.17
C ASP A 32 -5.59 8.67 -10.85
N ALA A 33 -5.43 9.87 -11.41
CA ALA A 33 -6.36 10.98 -11.27
C ALA A 33 -7.39 11.05 -12.41
N GLY A 34 -7.39 10.10 -13.36
CA GLY A 34 -8.45 9.92 -14.36
C GLY A 34 -9.61 9.07 -13.86
N ARG A 35 -9.44 8.38 -12.73
CA ARG A 35 -10.49 7.63 -12.04
C ARG A 35 -10.57 7.98 -10.55
N GLY A 36 -11.79 8.10 -10.04
CA GLY A 36 -12.00 8.31 -8.60
C GLY A 36 -11.51 7.11 -7.79
N MET A 37 -10.94 7.39 -6.62
CA MET A 37 -10.64 6.42 -5.57
C MET A 37 -11.98 5.84 -5.15
N THR A 38 -12.26 4.67 -5.66
CA THR A 38 -13.31 3.84 -5.11
C THR A 38 -12.79 3.39 -3.77
N MET A 39 -13.43 3.82 -2.68
CA MET A 39 -13.14 3.19 -1.40
C MET A 39 -13.34 1.70 -1.62
N ALA A 40 -12.34 0.88 -1.26
CA ALA A 40 -12.57 -0.55 -1.15
C ALA A 40 -13.86 -0.76 -0.36
N PRO A 41 -14.65 -1.81 -0.62
CA PRO A 41 -15.88 -2.06 0.11
C PRO A 41 -15.55 -2.52 1.54
N LEU A 42 -14.62 -1.88 2.24
CA LEU A 42 -14.23 -2.13 3.61
C LEU A 42 -14.59 -0.88 4.38
N MET A 43 -15.72 -0.91 5.07
CA MET A 43 -16.11 0.18 5.95
C MET A 43 -15.66 -0.16 7.36
N PRO A 44 -14.87 0.70 8.05
CA PRO A 44 -14.57 0.46 9.46
C PRO A 44 -15.89 0.40 10.24
N LEU A 45 -16.02 -0.57 11.14
CA LEU A 45 -17.13 -0.57 12.08
C LEU A 45 -16.91 0.58 13.07
N THR A 46 -17.61 1.69 12.84
CA THR A 46 -17.50 2.92 13.63
C THR A 46 -17.76 2.71 15.12
N SER A 47 -18.49 1.65 15.49
CA SER A 47 -18.72 1.26 16.89
C SER A 47 -17.48 0.80 17.65
N GLN A 48 -16.39 0.46 16.94
CA GLN A 48 -15.13 0.02 17.55
C GLN A 48 -14.12 1.17 17.71
N CYS A 49 -14.48 2.36 17.23
CA CYS A 49 -13.66 3.54 17.37
C CYS A 49 -14.11 4.37 18.58
N PRO A 50 -13.18 4.90 19.40
CA PRO A 50 -13.53 5.80 20.49
C PRO A 50 -14.43 6.95 19.99
N ALA A 51 -15.42 7.35 20.78
CA ALA A 51 -16.30 8.46 20.42
C ALA A 51 -15.46 9.72 20.12
N GLY A 52 -15.61 10.30 18.94
CA GLY A 52 -14.80 11.42 18.45
C GLY A 52 -13.65 11.02 17.51
N ALA A 53 -13.29 9.74 17.45
CA ALA A 53 -12.54 9.18 16.32
C ALA A 53 -13.52 8.93 15.17
N SER A 54 -14.09 10.00 14.60
CA SER A 54 -14.79 9.92 13.32
C SER A 54 -13.75 9.73 12.23
N GLY A 55 -13.16 8.53 12.21
CA GLY A 55 -12.37 8.02 11.12
C GLY A 55 -13.30 7.77 9.95
N THR A 56 -13.75 8.84 9.29
CA THR A 56 -13.86 8.71 7.86
C THR A 56 -12.47 8.27 7.43
N SER A 57 -12.34 7.05 6.92
CA SER A 57 -11.13 6.49 6.32
C SER A 57 -10.77 7.26 5.04
N HIS A 58 -10.79 8.59 5.12
CA HIS A 58 -10.10 9.44 4.18
C HIS A 58 -8.64 9.11 4.44
N SER A 59 -8.07 8.35 3.50
CA SER A 59 -6.65 8.31 3.19
C SER A 59 -5.87 9.30 4.05
N GLY A 60 -5.07 8.80 5.00
CA GLY A 60 -4.26 9.62 5.88
C GLY A 60 -3.73 10.80 5.07
N GLY A 61 -4.16 12.01 5.47
CA GLY A 61 -4.04 13.18 4.63
C GLY A 61 -2.62 13.31 4.12
N MET A 62 -2.48 13.36 2.80
CA MET A 62 -1.25 13.78 2.12
C MET A 62 -0.99 15.26 2.47
N GLY A 63 -0.58 15.52 3.71
CA GLY A 63 -0.40 16.85 4.29
C GLY A 63 0.72 17.68 3.65
N GLY A 64 1.28 17.23 2.51
CA GLY A 64 2.36 17.87 1.78
C GLY A 64 2.06 18.16 0.30
N MET A 65 0.85 17.89 -0.22
CA MET A 65 0.53 18.25 -1.61
C MET A 65 0.32 19.76 -1.75
N GLY A 66 1.43 20.48 -1.95
CA GLY A 66 1.42 21.89 -2.34
C GLY A 66 0.52 22.13 -3.54
N HIS A 67 -0.32 23.18 -3.43
CA HIS A 67 -1.14 23.81 -4.47
C HIS A 67 -1.28 23.07 -5.82
N MET A 68 -1.99 21.94 -5.86
CA MET A 68 -2.53 21.44 -7.12
C MET A 68 -3.70 22.34 -7.56
N LYS A 69 -3.48 23.15 -8.60
CA LYS A 69 -4.55 23.90 -9.26
C LYS A 69 -5.56 22.89 -9.81
N SER A 70 -6.83 23.09 -9.45
CA SER A 70 -8.00 22.30 -9.86
C SER A 70 -7.95 21.86 -11.34
N LEU A 71 -7.69 20.58 -11.57
CA LEU A 71 -7.88 19.92 -12.87
C LEU A 71 -9.32 19.41 -12.98
N ASN A 72 -10.30 20.30 -12.85
CA ASN A 72 -11.72 19.94 -13.00
C ASN A 72 -12.13 19.96 -14.48
N LYS A 73 -11.97 18.85 -15.21
CA LYS A 73 -12.85 18.49 -16.33
C LYS A 73 -13.01 16.97 -16.46
N ARG A 74 -14.24 16.52 -16.14
CA ARG A 74 -14.93 15.25 -16.44
C ARG A 74 -14.70 14.05 -15.50
N PHE A 75 -15.71 13.78 -14.66
CA PHE A 75 -16.01 12.46 -14.11
C PHE A 75 -17.51 12.12 -14.24
N PRO A 76 -17.94 11.42 -15.29
CA PRO A 76 -19.06 10.49 -15.24
C PRO A 76 -18.48 9.07 -15.09
N GLN A 77 -18.89 8.17 -14.18
CA GLN A 77 -20.20 7.89 -13.61
C GLN A 77 -20.07 7.23 -12.22
N GLY A 78 -21.01 7.52 -11.32
CA GLY A 78 -21.66 6.43 -10.57
C GLY A 78 -21.32 6.17 -9.09
N PHE A 79 -20.99 7.18 -8.29
CA PHE A 79 -21.25 7.11 -6.84
C PHE A 79 -21.85 8.44 -6.38
N ASN A 80 -23.18 8.50 -6.34
CA ASN A 80 -23.96 9.70 -6.04
C ASN A 80 -24.14 9.86 -4.51
N GLY A 81 -23.05 9.79 -3.76
CA GLY A 81 -23.05 9.87 -2.30
C GLY A 81 -21.89 10.71 -1.80
N ALA A 82 -22.19 11.94 -1.38
CA ALA A 82 -21.31 12.96 -0.81
C ALA A 82 -20.36 13.69 -1.79
N THR A 83 -20.53 15.00 -1.83
CA THR A 83 -19.99 16.04 -2.72
C THR A 83 -18.47 16.30 -2.59
N GLY A 84 -17.66 15.28 -2.30
CA GLY A 84 -16.20 15.38 -2.36
C GLY A 84 -15.70 15.02 -3.77
N ASN A 85 -14.76 15.79 -4.31
CA ASN A 85 -13.96 15.30 -5.42
C ASN A 85 -13.40 13.93 -5.01
N PRO A 86 -13.70 12.83 -5.72
CA PRO A 86 -13.14 11.54 -5.35
C PRO A 86 -11.62 11.68 -5.41
N ALA A 87 -10.93 11.29 -4.33
CA ALA A 87 -9.47 11.28 -4.32
C ALA A 87 -8.94 10.49 -5.52
N PRO A 88 -7.72 10.71 -6.01
CA PRO A 88 -7.13 9.88 -7.05
C PRO A 88 -7.06 8.40 -6.63
N SER A 89 -7.38 7.47 -7.53
CA SER A 89 -7.24 6.04 -7.25
C SER A 89 -5.78 5.66 -7.08
N LEU A 90 -5.42 5.08 -5.95
CA LEU A 90 -4.06 4.63 -5.71
C LEU A 90 -3.72 3.43 -6.61
N MET A 91 -2.57 3.48 -7.30
CA MET A 91 -2.03 2.35 -8.07
C MET A 91 -0.88 1.68 -7.31
N LEU A 92 0.08 2.49 -6.86
CA LEU A 92 1.23 2.05 -6.08
C LEU A 92 1.33 2.88 -4.82
N ALA A 93 1.48 2.26 -3.66
CA ALA A 93 1.97 2.88 -2.44
C ALA A 93 2.94 1.92 -1.77
N LYS A 94 4.18 2.37 -1.58
CA LYS A 94 5.24 1.60 -0.93
C LYS A 94 6.27 2.55 -0.34
N GLY A 95 7.11 2.06 0.57
CA GLY A 95 8.30 2.76 1.03
C GLY A 95 9.55 2.19 0.41
N ASN A 96 10.52 1.86 1.27
CA ASN A 96 11.80 1.33 0.88
C ASN A 96 11.75 -0.16 0.54
N GLU A 97 10.59 -0.80 0.65
CA GLU A 97 10.40 -2.20 0.30
C GLU A 97 10.58 -2.38 -1.21
N GLY A 98 11.27 -3.43 -1.64
CA GLY A 98 11.56 -3.70 -3.06
C GLY A 98 10.43 -4.38 -3.81
N ASP A 99 9.31 -4.64 -3.14
CA ASP A 99 8.33 -5.58 -3.67
C ASP A 99 7.55 -5.03 -4.86
N THR A 100 7.09 -5.97 -5.68
CA THR A 100 6.18 -5.73 -6.80
C THR A 100 4.75 -5.74 -6.26
N THR A 101 3.97 -4.71 -6.61
CA THR A 101 2.53 -4.72 -6.40
C THR A 101 1.88 -5.55 -7.49
N VAL A 102 1.15 -6.58 -7.10
CA VAL A 102 0.40 -7.47 -7.97
C VAL A 102 -1.10 -7.15 -7.89
N PHE A 103 -1.72 -7.00 -9.05
CA PHE A 103 -3.16 -6.76 -9.24
C PHE A 103 -3.88 -7.97 -9.85
N SER A 104 -3.15 -8.91 -10.43
CA SER A 104 -3.71 -10.20 -10.88
C SER A 104 -3.65 -11.24 -9.77
N SER A 105 -4.69 -12.06 -9.60
CA SER A 105 -4.58 -13.24 -8.74
C SER A 105 -3.63 -14.26 -9.38
N VAL A 106 -2.43 -14.44 -8.81
CA VAL A 106 -1.43 -15.37 -9.32
C VAL A 106 -1.87 -16.80 -9.01
N ASN A 107 -1.91 -17.68 -10.02
CA ASN A 107 -2.34 -19.08 -9.91
C ASN A 107 -3.83 -19.32 -9.60
N ASP A 108 -4.70 -18.36 -9.92
CA ASP A 108 -6.13 -18.45 -9.65
C ASP A 108 -6.96 -18.19 -10.91
N THR A 109 -8.23 -18.54 -10.84
CA THR A 109 -9.27 -18.32 -11.87
C THR A 109 -9.75 -16.87 -11.92
N VAL A 110 -9.46 -16.06 -10.90
CA VAL A 110 -9.87 -14.66 -10.83
C VAL A 110 -9.05 -13.81 -11.80
N LYS A 111 -9.67 -13.41 -12.91
CA LYS A 111 -9.09 -12.45 -13.85
C LYS A 111 -9.24 -11.05 -13.27
N SER A 112 -8.13 -10.44 -12.88
CA SER A 112 -8.13 -9.10 -12.30
C SER A 112 -6.94 -8.27 -12.75
N GLY A 113 -7.07 -6.95 -12.62
CA GLY A 113 -5.96 -6.03 -12.78
C GLY A 113 -6.37 -4.59 -12.52
N TYR A 114 -5.39 -3.69 -12.45
CA TYR A 114 -5.62 -2.27 -12.27
C TYR A 114 -5.91 -1.62 -13.63
N TRP A 115 -7.10 -1.08 -13.82
CA TRP A 115 -7.44 -0.38 -15.06
C TRP A 115 -6.90 1.06 -15.07
N ILE A 116 -6.15 1.41 -16.12
CA ILE A 116 -5.74 2.79 -16.44
C ILE A 116 -6.38 3.14 -17.78
N GLY A 117 -7.16 4.21 -17.83
CA GLY A 117 -7.73 4.75 -19.05
C GLY A 117 -6.66 5.34 -19.97
N LYS A 118 -6.97 5.42 -21.26
CA LYS A 118 -6.02 5.91 -22.29
C LYS A 118 -5.49 7.33 -21.99
N ASP A 119 -6.34 8.17 -21.42
CA ASP A 119 -6.07 9.59 -21.17
C ASP A 119 -6.02 9.91 -19.66
N ASP A 120 -5.90 8.88 -18.81
CA ASP A 120 -5.91 9.04 -17.36
C ASP A 120 -4.58 9.65 -16.89
N PRO A 121 -4.59 10.82 -16.23
CA PRO A 121 -3.37 11.40 -15.67
C PRO A 121 -2.88 10.57 -14.48
N LEU A 122 -1.59 10.23 -14.50
CA LEU A 122 -0.90 9.64 -13.35
C LEU A 122 -0.20 10.73 -12.54
N LEU A 123 -0.37 10.67 -11.23
CA LEU A 123 0.28 11.53 -10.24
C LEU A 123 1.35 10.71 -9.52
N LEU A 124 2.56 11.28 -9.44
CA LEU A 124 3.67 10.72 -8.68
C LEU A 124 3.95 11.60 -7.47
N MET A 125 4.01 10.99 -6.30
CA MET A 125 4.53 11.60 -5.08
C MET A 125 5.65 10.72 -4.53
N THR A 126 6.79 11.31 -4.21
CA THR A 126 7.94 10.57 -3.71
C THR A 126 8.62 11.32 -2.58
N GLU A 127 9.06 10.58 -1.58
CA GLU A 127 9.89 11.08 -0.49
C GLU A 127 11.22 10.32 -0.52
N VAL A 128 12.25 10.97 -1.03
CA VAL A 128 13.59 10.40 -1.18
C VAL A 128 14.59 11.21 -0.37
N VAL A 129 15.41 10.51 0.39
CA VAL A 129 16.45 11.08 1.24
C VAL A 129 17.81 10.66 0.71
N ASN A 130 18.66 11.66 0.48
CA ASN A 130 20.09 11.48 0.21
C ASN A 130 20.85 11.65 1.53
N TYR A 131 21.50 10.58 2.00
CA TYR A 131 22.33 10.62 3.22
C TYR A 131 23.80 10.99 2.93
N GLN A 132 24.18 11.22 1.68
CA GLN A 132 25.47 11.80 1.34
C GLN A 132 25.41 13.32 1.36
N ASN A 133 26.55 13.94 1.69
CA ASN A 133 26.71 15.39 1.59
C ASN A 133 26.97 15.87 0.15
N GLU A 134 26.99 14.94 -0.81
CA GLU A 134 27.23 15.22 -2.22
C GLU A 134 25.95 15.01 -3.04
N PRO A 135 25.73 15.78 -4.12
CA PRO A 135 24.63 15.53 -5.04
C PRO A 135 24.67 14.12 -5.62
N GLN A 136 23.53 13.43 -5.61
CA GLN A 136 23.36 12.13 -6.25
C GLN A 136 22.30 12.24 -7.36
N GLU A 137 22.59 11.65 -8.51
CA GLU A 137 21.63 11.52 -9.60
C GLU A 137 20.80 10.24 -9.39
N VAL A 138 19.48 10.38 -9.37
CA VAL A 138 18.53 9.28 -9.16
C VAL A 138 17.45 9.32 -10.24
N TYR A 139 17.02 8.14 -10.67
CA TYR A 139 16.01 7.96 -11.70
C TYR A 139 14.83 7.22 -11.10
N PHE A 140 13.63 7.75 -11.29
CA PHE A 140 12.43 7.01 -10.94
C PHE A 140 12.03 6.10 -12.10
N THR A 141 11.89 4.81 -11.84
CA THR A 141 11.48 3.81 -12.83
C THR A 141 10.21 3.11 -12.38
N VAL A 142 9.38 2.73 -13.35
CA VAL A 142 8.20 1.90 -13.13
C VAL A 142 8.20 0.79 -14.15
N ASP A 143 8.36 -0.44 -13.68
CA ASP A 143 8.19 -1.64 -14.49
C ASP A 143 6.75 -2.13 -14.33
N MET A 144 6.06 -2.37 -15.44
CA MET A 144 4.66 -2.77 -15.44
C MET A 144 4.41 -3.88 -16.46
N ASP A 145 3.75 -4.95 -16.02
CA ASP A 145 3.13 -5.91 -16.91
C ASP A 145 1.68 -5.51 -17.10
N TYR A 146 1.23 -5.45 -18.35
CA TYR A 146 -0.13 -5.03 -18.65
C TYR A 146 -0.72 -5.76 -19.85
N LEU A 147 -2.05 -5.88 -19.82
CA LEU A 147 -2.87 -6.28 -20.95
C LEU A 147 -3.49 -5.03 -21.57
N SER A 148 -3.33 -4.89 -22.89
CA SER A 148 -3.95 -3.82 -23.65
C SER A 148 -5.34 -4.23 -24.11
N PHE A 149 -6.33 -3.36 -23.86
CA PHE A 149 -7.70 -3.54 -24.30
C PHE A 149 -8.20 -2.26 -24.96
N PRO A 150 -8.04 -2.11 -26.30
CA PRO A 150 -8.41 -0.89 -27.00
C PRO A 150 -9.87 -0.47 -26.83
N SER A 151 -10.77 -1.44 -26.62
CA SER A 151 -12.21 -1.24 -26.44
C SER A 151 -12.67 -1.29 -24.98
N GLY A 152 -11.74 -1.23 -24.03
CA GLY A 152 -12.00 -1.47 -22.61
C GLY A 152 -11.89 -2.96 -22.22
N PRO A 153 -11.71 -3.25 -20.92
CA PRO A 153 -11.48 -4.62 -20.46
C PRO A 153 -12.73 -5.49 -20.65
N PRO A 154 -12.58 -6.80 -20.96
CA PRO A 154 -13.70 -7.74 -21.01
C PRO A 154 -14.44 -7.82 -19.68
N LYS A 155 -15.74 -8.18 -19.71
CA LYS A 155 -16.60 -8.19 -18.51
C LYS A 155 -16.12 -9.16 -17.42
N GLU A 156 -15.39 -10.20 -17.81
CA GLU A 156 -14.84 -11.18 -16.88
C GLU A 156 -13.60 -10.69 -16.11
N TYR A 157 -12.99 -9.56 -16.52
CA TYR A 157 -11.88 -8.95 -15.78
C TYR A 157 -12.42 -8.02 -14.69
N LEU A 158 -12.04 -8.31 -13.45
CA LEU A 158 -12.33 -7.47 -12.31
C LEU A 158 -11.30 -6.35 -12.20
N ASP A 159 -11.78 -5.13 -12.00
CA ASP A 159 -10.93 -3.98 -11.73
C ASP A 159 -10.48 -3.96 -10.27
N VAL A 160 -9.18 -3.83 -10.04
CA VAL A 160 -8.60 -3.78 -8.70
C VAL A 160 -8.60 -2.36 -8.16
N ARG A 161 -8.97 -2.25 -6.89
CA ARG A 161 -8.98 -1.01 -6.12
C ARG A 161 -8.22 -1.23 -4.81
N TRP A 162 -7.57 -0.19 -4.32
CA TRP A 162 -6.88 -0.25 -3.03
C TRP A 162 -7.84 0.01 -1.87
N GLY A 163 -7.67 -0.79 -0.83
CA GLY A 163 -8.21 -0.53 0.50
C GLY A 163 -7.06 -0.39 1.47
N MET A 164 -7.19 0.51 2.45
CA MET A 164 -6.20 0.68 3.50
C MET A 164 -6.77 0.19 4.82
N LEU A 165 -6.07 -0.73 5.47
CA LEU A 165 -6.35 -1.16 6.83
C LEU A 165 -5.32 -0.51 7.75
N GLN A 166 -5.79 0.17 8.78
CA GLN A 166 -4.94 0.85 9.76
C GLN A 166 -5.25 0.36 11.17
N VAL A 167 -4.20 0.20 11.98
CA VAL A 167 -4.29 -0.25 13.38
C VAL A 167 -5.08 0.75 14.23
N ALA A 168 -4.93 2.04 13.94
CA ALA A 168 -5.66 3.08 14.66
C ALA A 168 -6.95 3.47 13.92
N CYS A 169 -8.02 3.73 14.67
CA CYS A 169 -9.26 4.32 14.17
C CYS A 169 -9.14 5.79 13.70
N SER A 170 -7.98 6.44 13.88
CA SER A 170 -7.79 7.85 13.49
C SER A 170 -6.47 8.08 12.75
N THR A 171 -6.48 9.16 11.97
CA THR A 171 -5.32 9.70 11.23
C THR A 171 -4.35 10.48 12.12
N THR A 172 -4.70 10.71 13.39
CA THR A 172 -3.91 11.54 14.32
C THR A 172 -2.87 10.69 15.04
N GLY A 173 -1.72 10.49 14.40
CA GLY A 173 -0.47 10.09 15.06
C GLY A 173 -0.31 8.60 15.30
N LEU A 174 -0.05 7.83 14.24
CA LEU A 174 0.46 6.46 14.31
C LEU A 174 1.95 6.43 14.73
N ALA A 175 2.26 7.00 15.89
CA ALA A 175 3.51 6.67 16.58
C ALA A 175 3.27 5.41 17.42
N LEU A 176 2.96 4.29 16.77
CA LEU A 176 2.99 3.00 17.45
C LEU A 176 4.44 2.76 17.87
N ARG A 177 4.65 2.51 19.16
CA ARG A 177 5.97 2.29 19.75
C ARG A 177 6.01 0.90 20.34
N PRO A 178 6.45 -0.11 19.56
CA PRO A 178 6.67 -1.44 20.11
C PRO A 178 7.61 -1.36 21.32
N PRO A 179 7.37 -2.15 22.39
CA PRO A 179 8.28 -2.20 23.52
C PRO A 179 9.65 -2.78 23.10
N LYS A 180 10.72 -2.29 23.71
CA LYS A 180 12.10 -2.66 23.35
C LYS A 180 12.50 -4.08 23.77
N ASP A 181 11.78 -4.64 24.74
CA ASP A 181 12.20 -5.80 25.52
C ASP A 181 11.28 -7.02 25.39
N LYS A 182 10.19 -6.92 24.61
CA LYS A 182 9.25 -8.02 24.40
C LYS A 182 8.49 -7.91 23.08
N PRO A 183 7.94 -9.03 22.57
CA PRO A 183 7.00 -8.99 21.46
C PRO A 183 5.73 -8.22 21.80
N ILE A 184 5.11 -7.62 20.77
CA ILE A 184 3.78 -7.02 20.85
C ILE A 184 2.99 -7.32 19.57
N THR A 185 1.68 -7.36 19.71
CA THR A 185 0.73 -7.50 18.61
C THR A 185 -0.13 -6.26 18.54
N PHE A 186 -0.26 -5.69 17.35
CA PHE A 186 -1.19 -4.62 17.03
C PHE A 186 -2.32 -5.16 16.16
N GLU A 187 -3.55 -4.78 16.47
CA GLU A 187 -4.73 -5.21 15.73
C GLU A 187 -5.50 -4.01 15.21
N THR A 188 -6.04 -4.12 14.01
CA THR A 188 -6.97 -3.12 13.49
C THR A 188 -8.35 -3.29 14.12
N PRO A 189 -9.19 -2.24 14.07
CA PRO A 189 -10.63 -2.43 14.13
C PRO A 189 -11.08 -3.43 13.05
N ILE A 190 -12.26 -3.99 13.26
CA ILE A 190 -12.96 -4.80 12.29
C ILE A 190 -13.58 -3.87 11.23
N TYR A 191 -13.28 -4.17 9.98
CA TYR A 191 -13.89 -3.59 8.79
C TYR A 191 -14.93 -4.56 8.27
N ARG A 192 -16.09 -4.06 7.84
CA ARG A 192 -17.12 -4.89 7.23
C ARG A 192 -17.05 -4.78 5.71
N ALA A 193 -17.04 -5.92 5.04
CA ALA A 193 -17.19 -6.00 3.60
C ALA A 193 -18.56 -5.45 3.16
N GLY A 194 -18.59 -4.46 2.28
CA GLY A 194 -19.80 -3.82 1.75
C GLY A 194 -20.38 -4.50 0.51
N ALA A 195 -19.58 -5.35 -0.14
CA ALA A 195 -19.93 -6.10 -1.34
C ALA A 195 -19.12 -7.41 -1.41
N ASP A 196 -19.59 -8.33 -2.24
CA ASP A 196 -18.84 -9.53 -2.61
C ASP A 196 -17.63 -9.16 -3.48
N GLY A 197 -16.54 -9.91 -3.36
CA GLY A 197 -15.34 -9.68 -4.15
C GLY A 197 -14.17 -10.55 -3.73
N TYR A 198 -12.96 -10.05 -4.00
CA TYR A 198 -11.71 -10.74 -3.73
C TYR A 198 -10.67 -9.77 -3.18
N ILE A 199 -9.90 -10.21 -2.19
CA ILE A 199 -8.63 -9.58 -1.83
C ILE A 199 -7.56 -10.25 -2.69
N VAL A 200 -7.13 -9.56 -3.75
CA VAL A 200 -6.14 -10.08 -4.71
C VAL A 200 -4.70 -10.04 -4.18
N GLY A 201 -4.43 -9.11 -3.26
CA GLY A 201 -3.19 -9.03 -2.53
C GLY A 201 -3.29 -8.13 -1.31
N ALA A 202 -2.38 -8.31 -0.35
CA ALA A 202 -2.21 -7.42 0.78
C ALA A 202 -0.72 -7.06 0.94
N TYR A 203 -0.44 -5.77 1.03
CA TYR A 203 0.91 -5.21 1.04
C TYR A 203 1.13 -4.49 2.37
N PRO A 204 1.91 -5.06 3.29
CA PRO A 204 2.27 -4.37 4.51
C PRO A 204 3.12 -3.13 4.20
N HIS A 205 2.94 -2.09 5.00
CA HIS A 205 3.82 -0.90 5.04
C HIS A 205 4.16 -0.67 6.52
N LEU A 206 5.02 -1.53 7.06
CA LEU A 206 5.37 -1.56 8.48
C LEU A 206 6.83 -1.12 8.65
N HIS A 207 7.12 -0.48 9.78
CA HIS A 207 8.49 -0.08 10.09
C HIS A 207 9.32 -1.28 10.61
N ASP A 208 10.64 -1.10 10.70
CA ASP A 208 11.55 -2.07 11.29
C ASP A 208 11.09 -2.52 12.69
N GLY A 209 11.43 -3.76 13.06
CA GLY A 209 10.87 -4.42 14.24
C GLY A 209 9.60 -5.23 13.97
N ALA A 210 8.91 -5.00 12.84
CA ALA A 210 7.81 -5.84 12.40
C ALA A 210 8.31 -7.26 12.04
N LEU A 211 7.54 -8.27 12.39
CA LEU A 211 7.80 -9.67 12.05
C LEU A 211 6.92 -10.14 10.91
N ASP A 212 5.62 -9.90 11.02
CA ASP A 212 4.62 -10.32 10.05
C ASP A 212 3.35 -9.49 10.15
N MET A 213 2.57 -9.53 9.08
CA MET A 213 1.21 -9.03 8.99
C MET A 213 0.28 -10.17 8.58
N LYS A 214 -0.88 -10.28 9.22
CA LYS A 214 -1.92 -11.25 8.87
C LYS A 214 -3.22 -10.54 8.51
N ILE A 215 -3.84 -10.96 7.42
CA ILE A 215 -5.21 -10.57 7.10
C ILE A 215 -6.14 -11.63 7.66
N MET A 216 -7.14 -11.17 8.41
CA MET A 216 -8.14 -12.01 9.04
C MET A 216 -9.48 -11.80 8.33
N VAL A 217 -10.15 -12.89 7.96
CA VAL A 217 -11.53 -12.89 7.44
C VAL A 217 -12.38 -13.73 8.39
N ASN A 218 -13.40 -13.12 8.98
CA ASN A 218 -14.27 -13.72 9.99
C ASN A 218 -13.49 -14.36 11.15
N GLY A 219 -12.44 -13.68 11.60
CA GLY A 219 -11.58 -14.13 12.71
C GLY A 219 -10.60 -15.25 12.35
N LYS A 220 -10.54 -15.69 11.10
CA LYS A 220 -9.59 -16.71 10.63
C LYS A 220 -8.51 -16.06 9.77
N ALA A 221 -7.26 -16.48 9.94
CA ALA A 221 -6.16 -16.01 9.11
C ALA A 221 -6.39 -16.48 7.67
N ALA A 222 -6.56 -15.52 6.75
CA ALA A 222 -6.73 -15.77 5.33
C ALA A 222 -5.39 -15.72 4.59
N CYS A 223 -4.46 -14.88 5.05
CA CYS A 223 -3.07 -14.89 4.61
C CYS A 223 -2.13 -14.32 5.67
N SER A 224 -0.84 -14.57 5.49
CA SER A 224 0.28 -13.99 6.24
C SER A 224 1.28 -13.39 5.25
N SER A 225 1.96 -12.33 5.67
CA SER A 225 3.01 -11.65 4.94
C SER A 225 4.13 -11.35 5.93
N ASP A 226 5.24 -12.06 5.79
CA ASP A 226 6.37 -12.04 6.71
C ASP A 226 7.39 -10.99 6.26
N ALA A 227 7.93 -10.22 7.20
CA ALA A 227 8.95 -9.23 6.92
C ALA A 227 10.28 -9.88 6.49
N ILE A 228 10.85 -9.40 5.40
CA ILE A 228 12.15 -9.84 4.86
C ILE A 228 13.19 -8.78 5.23
N TYR A 229 14.18 -9.17 6.04
CA TYR A 229 15.24 -8.28 6.51
C TYR A 229 16.57 -8.49 5.79
N GLY A 230 17.33 -7.39 5.64
CA GLY A 230 18.69 -7.43 5.12
C GLY A 230 18.77 -7.32 3.60
N GLY A 231 19.81 -7.88 2.99
CA GLY A 231 20.17 -7.55 1.60
C GLY A 231 20.69 -6.11 1.47
N ASP A 232 20.36 -5.44 0.38
CA ASP A 232 20.85 -4.08 0.05
C ASP A 232 20.24 -2.97 0.92
N GLY A 233 19.26 -3.31 1.76
CA GLY A 233 18.72 -2.38 2.78
C GLY A 233 19.52 -2.36 4.08
N GLY A 234 20.47 -3.28 4.29
CA GLY A 234 21.30 -3.28 5.49
C GLY A 234 22.37 -2.19 5.49
N THR A 235 22.74 -1.69 6.66
CA THR A 235 23.91 -0.83 6.83
C THR A 235 24.70 -1.25 8.08
N THR A 236 25.87 -0.68 8.30
CA THR A 236 26.59 -0.80 9.58
C THR A 236 26.51 0.55 10.31
N VAL A 237 26.09 0.52 11.56
CA VAL A 237 26.06 1.68 12.47
C VAL A 237 26.87 1.30 13.70
N ASP A 238 27.91 2.08 14.02
CA ASP A 238 28.81 1.83 15.17
C ASP A 238 29.39 0.41 15.22
N GLY A 239 29.76 -0.14 14.06
CA GLY A 239 30.30 -1.49 13.93
C GLY A 239 29.26 -2.62 14.08
N GLN A 240 27.99 -2.28 14.31
CA GLN A 240 26.89 -3.25 14.38
C GLN A 240 26.15 -3.28 13.05
N LYS A 241 25.87 -4.49 12.56
CA LYS A 241 25.04 -4.67 11.37
C LYS A 241 23.61 -4.29 11.73
N TRP A 242 23.09 -3.30 11.02
CA TRP A 242 21.71 -2.86 11.06
C TRP A 242 20.98 -3.45 9.84
N GLN A 243 19.88 -4.14 10.07
CA GLN A 243 19.05 -4.69 9.00
C GLN A 243 17.72 -3.95 9.01
N THR A 244 17.32 -3.46 7.84
CA THR A 244 15.98 -2.93 7.60
C THR A 244 15.13 -3.95 6.84
N ILE A 245 13.83 -3.73 6.83
CA ILE A 245 12.89 -4.43 5.95
C ILE A 245 13.19 -4.05 4.50
N THR A 246 13.44 -5.06 3.67
CA THR A 246 13.64 -4.89 2.22
C THR A 246 12.49 -5.44 1.39
N GLY A 247 11.54 -6.11 2.02
CA GLY A 247 10.31 -6.57 1.40
C GLY A 247 9.48 -7.42 2.35
N TYR A 248 8.45 -8.03 1.80
CA TYR A 248 7.57 -8.95 2.51
C TYR A 248 7.27 -10.19 1.68
N SER A 249 7.00 -11.32 2.35
CA SER A 249 6.47 -12.49 1.66
C SER A 249 5.08 -12.14 1.10
N PRO A 250 4.79 -12.51 -0.17
CA PRO A 250 3.57 -12.10 -0.83
C PRO A 250 2.33 -12.74 -0.17
N CYS A 251 1.37 -11.93 0.28
CA CYS A 251 0.00 -12.37 0.52
C CYS A 251 -0.78 -12.26 -0.79
N LEU A 252 -0.81 -13.34 -1.57
CA LEU A 252 -1.50 -13.44 -2.86
C LEU A 252 -2.46 -14.63 -2.85
N GLY A 253 -3.54 -14.58 -3.61
CA GLY A 253 -4.38 -15.76 -3.86
C GLY A 253 -5.89 -15.54 -3.89
N GLY A 254 -6.35 -14.37 -4.34
CA GLY A 254 -7.78 -14.13 -4.60
C GLY A 254 -8.68 -14.55 -3.45
N ILE A 255 -8.42 -14.03 -2.24
CA ILE A 255 -9.18 -14.40 -1.05
C ILE A 255 -10.61 -13.93 -1.24
N GLN A 256 -11.53 -14.86 -1.44
CA GLN A 256 -12.94 -14.54 -1.61
C GLN A 256 -13.50 -13.91 -0.33
N VAL A 257 -14.23 -12.81 -0.51
CA VAL A 257 -14.96 -12.12 0.56
C VAL A 257 -16.40 -11.92 0.14
N HIS A 258 -17.31 -12.10 1.10
CA HIS A 258 -18.72 -11.86 0.92
C HIS A 258 -19.14 -10.58 1.63
N LYS A 259 -20.20 -9.95 1.13
CA LYS A 259 -20.85 -8.83 1.80
C LYS A 259 -21.18 -9.21 3.24
N ASN A 260 -20.81 -8.32 4.15
CA ASN A 260 -20.89 -8.41 5.61
C ASN A 260 -19.82 -9.26 6.30
N ASP A 261 -18.87 -9.86 5.57
CA ASP A 261 -17.70 -10.46 6.20
C ASP A 261 -16.93 -9.43 7.04
N ASN A 262 -16.40 -9.89 8.16
CA ASN A 262 -15.56 -9.11 9.05
C ASN A 262 -14.10 -9.28 8.64
N ILE A 263 -13.42 -8.18 8.35
CA ILE A 263 -12.03 -8.14 7.90
C ILE A 263 -11.23 -7.35 8.93
N SER A 264 -10.12 -7.91 9.38
CA SER A 264 -9.17 -7.19 10.23
C SER A 264 -7.74 -7.55 9.84
N MET A 265 -6.78 -6.83 10.41
CA MET A 265 -5.37 -7.10 10.24
C MET A 265 -4.68 -7.17 11.60
N ILE A 266 -3.71 -8.07 11.69
CA ILE A 266 -2.81 -8.21 12.84
C ILE A 266 -1.40 -7.90 12.35
N ALA A 267 -0.64 -7.10 13.10
CA ALA A 267 0.77 -6.86 12.87
C ALA A 267 1.57 -7.22 14.11
N ASN A 268 2.54 -8.13 13.97
CA ASN A 268 3.39 -8.60 15.06
C ASN A 268 4.74 -7.89 15.02
N TYR A 269 5.24 -7.49 16.19
CA TYR A 269 6.53 -6.80 16.35
C TYR A 269 7.36 -7.45 17.45
N ASP A 270 8.68 -7.41 17.30
CA ASP A 270 9.63 -7.86 18.33
C ASP A 270 10.99 -7.16 18.17
N LEU A 271 11.21 -6.13 18.99
CA LEU A 271 12.44 -5.32 18.93
C LEU A 271 13.68 -6.03 19.47
N THR A 272 13.50 -7.19 20.11
CA THR A 272 14.63 -8.03 20.54
C THR A 272 15.25 -8.79 19.37
N LYS A 273 14.49 -8.96 18.27
CA LYS A 273 14.93 -9.62 17.03
C LYS A 273 15.40 -8.62 15.98
N HIS A 274 14.63 -7.56 15.77
CA HIS A 274 14.90 -6.54 14.76
C HIS A 274 14.77 -5.14 15.36
N ARG A 275 15.80 -4.31 15.25
CA ARG A 275 15.82 -2.98 15.88
C ARG A 275 15.13 -1.94 14.99
N LEU A 276 14.52 -0.94 15.64
CA LEU A 276 13.95 0.28 15.05
C LEU A 276 14.98 1.39 14.89
#